data_AF-A0A1B0F9F2-F1
#
_entry.id   AF-A0A1B0F9F2-F1
#
_cell.length_a   1.000
_cell.length_b   1.000
_cell.length_c   1.000
_cell.angle_alpha   90.00
_cell.angle_beta   90.00
_cell.angle_gamma   90.00
#
_symmetry.space_group_name_H-M   'P 1'
#
loop_
_entity.id
_entity.type
_entity.pdbx_description
1 polymer ?
#
loop_
_entity_poly.entity_id
_entity_poly.type
_entity_poly.pdbx_seq_one_letter_code
_entity_poly.pdbx_strand_id
1 'polypeptide(L)'
;VTNYQHSIDTNQDTNQDTCLDSRVLDLRTPENQAIFRFEAGICRPFRDTLTEKGFTEIHTPKIISAASEGGANVFTVTCFKDSAYLAQSPQLYKEMAIAADFDKVFTVGAVFRAEDSNTHRHLIEFVGLDLGMAFKYHYHEVLHTIGDTFTAMFKGLRDLYALEIEAVRQQFNVEPFKFLEPSLVLKFSDGVAMLREAGIETGD
;
A
#
# COMPACT_ATOMS: atom_id res chain seq x y z
N VAL A 1 -41.81 13.62 -20.64
CA VAL A 1 -40.94 13.64 -19.43
C VAL A 1 -41.22 12.35 -18.68
N THR A 2 -40.57 11.28 -19.10
CA THR A 2 -40.70 9.94 -18.50
C THR A 2 -39.56 9.78 -17.52
N ASN A 3 -39.89 9.66 -16.24
CA ASN A 3 -38.97 9.44 -15.14
C ASN A 3 -38.28 8.08 -15.33
N TYR A 4 -37.06 8.10 -15.88
CA TYR A 4 -36.12 7.00 -15.76
C TYR A 4 -35.45 7.10 -14.40
N GLN A 5 -36.16 6.66 -13.38
CA GLN A 5 -35.57 6.34 -12.08
C GLN A 5 -35.20 4.86 -12.15
N HIS A 6 -34.08 4.58 -12.81
CA HIS A 6 -33.43 3.29 -12.65
C HIS A 6 -32.83 3.31 -11.24
N SER A 7 -33.53 2.69 -10.30
CA SER A 7 -32.89 2.18 -9.09
C SER A 7 -31.81 1.23 -9.59
N ILE A 8 -30.56 1.70 -9.58
CA ILE A 8 -29.41 0.83 -9.73
C ILE A 8 -29.44 -0.01 -8.46
N ASP A 9 -30.03 -1.20 -8.56
CA ASP A 9 -29.91 -2.21 -7.52
C ASP A 9 -28.43 -2.38 -7.24
N THR A 10 -28.10 -2.12 -5.99
CA THR A 10 -26.76 -2.06 -5.43
C THR A 10 -26.01 -3.35 -5.74
N ASN A 11 -24.71 -3.20 -6.00
CA ASN A 11 -23.66 -4.15 -6.41
C ASN A 11 -23.58 -5.54 -5.70
N GLN A 12 -24.58 -5.99 -4.95
CA GLN A 12 -24.59 -7.24 -4.20
C GLN A 12 -24.87 -8.48 -5.06
N ASP A 13 -25.48 -8.35 -6.24
CA ASP A 13 -25.88 -9.50 -7.07
C ASP A 13 -24.97 -9.75 -8.29
N THR A 14 -24.00 -8.87 -8.57
CA THR A 14 -23.11 -8.96 -9.73
C THR A 14 -21.72 -9.47 -9.34
N ASN A 15 -21.19 -10.42 -10.12
CA ASN A 15 -19.84 -10.96 -9.90
C ASN A 15 -18.77 -9.85 -10.06
N GLN A 16 -17.72 -9.90 -9.23
CA GLN A 16 -16.59 -8.98 -9.26
C GLN A 16 -15.91 -8.94 -10.64
N ASP A 17 -15.76 -10.07 -11.32
CA ASP A 17 -15.18 -10.11 -12.67
C ASP A 17 -15.98 -9.26 -13.66
N THR A 18 -17.32 -9.35 -13.60
CA THR A 18 -18.21 -8.55 -14.44
C THR A 18 -18.10 -7.06 -14.12
N CYS A 19 -17.92 -6.72 -12.84
CA CYS A 19 -17.71 -5.34 -12.41
C CYS A 19 -16.37 -4.78 -12.93
N LEU A 20 -15.32 -5.60 -12.97
CA LEU A 20 -14.01 -5.24 -13.52
C LEU A 20 -14.03 -5.15 -15.05
N ASP A 21 -14.72 -6.04 -15.75
CA ASP A 21 -14.92 -5.97 -17.21
C ASP A 21 -15.68 -4.69 -17.60
N SER A 22 -16.61 -4.25 -16.76
CA SER A 22 -17.41 -3.03 -16.94
C SER A 22 -16.99 -1.88 -16.01
N ARG A 23 -15.68 -1.76 -15.73
CA ARG A 23 -15.16 -0.88 -14.67
C ARG A 23 -15.62 0.57 -14.77
N VAL A 24 -15.80 1.11 -15.97
CA VAL A 24 -16.27 2.50 -16.17
C VAL A 24 -17.67 2.73 -15.59
N LEU A 25 -18.55 1.74 -15.62
CA LEU A 25 -19.89 1.82 -15.04
C LEU A 25 -19.83 1.57 -13.53
N ASP A 26 -19.08 0.55 -13.11
CA ASP A 26 -18.91 0.19 -11.71
C ASP A 26 -18.29 1.33 -10.87
N LEU A 27 -17.33 2.08 -11.45
CA LEU A 27 -16.75 3.26 -10.81
C LEU A 27 -17.73 4.41 -10.54
N ARG A 28 -18.97 4.36 -11.07
CA ARG A 28 -19.99 5.37 -10.81
C ARG A 28 -20.78 5.11 -9.54
N THR A 29 -20.67 3.94 -8.92
CA THR A 29 -21.38 3.67 -7.67
C THR A 29 -20.83 4.56 -6.54
N PRO A 30 -21.68 4.97 -5.58
CA PRO A 30 -21.27 5.82 -4.47
C PRO A 30 -20.08 5.24 -3.68
N GLU A 31 -20.04 3.92 -3.54
CA GLU A 31 -19.06 3.20 -2.73
C GLU A 31 -17.71 3.14 -3.44
N ASN A 32 -17.68 2.83 -4.75
CA ASN A 32 -16.44 2.91 -5.52
C ASN A 32 -15.92 4.35 -5.57
N GLN A 33 -16.80 5.35 -5.75
CA GLN A 33 -16.40 6.76 -5.67
C GLN A 33 -15.78 7.11 -4.31
N ALA A 34 -16.35 6.60 -3.22
CA ALA A 34 -15.80 6.78 -1.87
C ALA A 34 -14.45 6.07 -1.71
N ILE A 35 -14.31 4.82 -2.18
CA ILE A 35 -13.05 4.06 -2.14
C ILE A 35 -11.93 4.83 -2.84
N PHE A 36 -12.13 5.34 -4.06
CA PHE A 36 -11.07 6.06 -4.78
C PHE A 36 -10.76 7.43 -4.21
N ARG A 37 -11.73 8.14 -3.63
CA ARG A 37 -11.47 9.40 -2.89
C ARG A 37 -10.67 9.13 -1.63
N PHE A 38 -11.02 8.07 -0.92
CA PHE A 38 -10.28 7.60 0.25
C PHE A 38 -8.84 7.19 -0.14
N GLU A 39 -8.67 6.39 -1.20
CA GLU A 39 -7.36 5.98 -1.72
C GLU A 39 -6.49 7.18 -2.12
N ALA A 40 -7.04 8.15 -2.86
CA ALA A 40 -6.35 9.40 -3.18
C ALA A 40 -5.91 10.14 -1.91
N GLY A 41 -6.70 10.02 -0.84
CA GLY A 41 -6.41 10.54 0.49
C GLY A 41 -5.33 9.80 1.28
N ILE A 42 -4.94 8.58 0.91
CA ILE A 42 -3.89 7.81 1.62
C ILE A 42 -2.51 8.39 1.37
N CYS A 43 -2.22 8.77 0.12
CA CYS A 43 -0.88 9.26 -0.24
C CYS A 43 -0.56 10.62 0.39
N ARG A 44 -1.57 11.44 0.68
CA ARG A 44 -1.39 12.78 1.26
C ARG A 44 -0.78 12.76 2.67
N PRO A 45 -1.39 12.14 3.69
CA PRO A 45 -0.83 12.10 5.04
C PRO A 45 0.50 11.36 5.08
N PHE A 46 0.75 10.39 4.19
CA PHE A 46 2.06 9.78 4.02
C PHE A 46 3.13 10.82 3.62
N ARG A 47 2.87 11.58 2.54
CA ARG A 47 3.78 12.64 2.09
C ARG A 47 3.95 13.74 3.13
N ASP A 48 2.84 14.24 3.69
CA ASP A 48 2.85 15.34 4.65
C ASP A 48 3.64 14.95 5.91
N THR A 49 3.37 13.78 6.49
CA THR A 49 4.06 13.30 7.71
C THR A 49 5.56 13.10 7.48
N LEU A 50 5.96 12.52 6.35
CA LEU A 50 7.37 12.29 6.06
C LEU A 50 8.11 13.60 5.72
N THR A 51 7.45 14.51 5.00
CA THR A 51 8.00 15.84 4.71
C THR A 51 8.25 16.62 6.01
N GLU A 52 7.29 16.60 6.95
CA GLU A 52 7.45 17.23 8.28
C GLU A 52 8.59 16.59 9.10
N LYS A 53 8.84 15.29 8.93
CA LYS A 53 9.97 14.57 9.54
C LYS A 53 11.31 14.76 8.80
N GLY A 54 11.33 15.61 7.76
CA GLY A 54 12.52 15.98 7.00
C GLY A 54 12.95 14.95 5.95
N PHE A 55 12.03 14.14 5.44
CA PHE A 55 12.32 13.25 4.32
C PHE A 55 12.23 14.00 2.97
N THR A 56 13.03 13.56 2.00
CA THR A 56 12.98 14.05 0.62
C THR A 56 12.26 13.04 -0.28
N GLU A 57 11.24 13.49 -1.03
CA GLU A 57 10.63 12.66 -2.08
C GLU A 57 11.62 12.47 -3.23
N ILE A 58 11.84 11.21 -3.63
CA ILE A 58 12.67 10.85 -4.77
C ILE A 58 11.84 10.07 -5.80
N HIS A 59 12.25 10.10 -7.06
CA HIS A 59 11.62 9.34 -8.13
C HIS A 59 12.61 8.32 -8.70
N THR A 60 12.36 7.05 -8.43
CA THR A 60 13.24 5.95 -8.85
C THR A 60 12.81 5.40 -10.21
N PRO A 61 13.75 4.97 -11.07
CA PRO A 61 13.41 4.35 -12.35
C PRO A 61 12.64 3.04 -12.14
N LYS A 62 11.76 2.73 -13.09
CA LYS A 62 10.92 1.52 -13.09
C LYS A 62 11.32 0.51 -14.14
N ILE A 63 12.17 0.92 -15.10
CA ILE A 63 12.79 0.07 -16.11
C ILE A 63 14.27 -0.03 -15.75
N ILE A 64 14.74 -1.25 -15.49
CA ILE A 64 16.08 -1.52 -14.96
C ILE A 64 16.81 -2.55 -15.81
N SER A 65 18.13 -2.47 -15.86
CA SER A 65 18.97 -3.31 -16.74
C SER A 65 19.16 -4.74 -16.24
N ALA A 66 18.87 -5.00 -14.96
CA ALA A 66 18.99 -6.30 -14.32
C ALA A 66 17.89 -6.47 -13.27
N ALA A 67 17.55 -7.72 -12.92
CA ALA A 67 16.61 -8.00 -11.84
C ALA A 67 17.08 -7.36 -10.52
N SER A 68 16.15 -6.70 -9.81
CA SER A 68 16.45 -5.95 -8.57
C SER A 68 16.65 -6.84 -7.36
N GLU A 69 15.98 -8.00 -7.32
CA GLU A 69 15.98 -8.95 -6.22
C GLU A 69 16.25 -10.36 -6.78
N GLY A 70 17.28 -11.04 -6.28
CA GLY A 70 17.64 -12.38 -6.75
C GLY A 70 16.58 -13.42 -6.33
N GLY A 71 16.16 -14.28 -7.27
CA GLY A 71 15.29 -15.43 -6.98
C GLY A 71 13.78 -15.20 -7.18
N ALA A 72 13.36 -14.00 -7.59
CA ALA A 72 11.96 -13.70 -7.93
C ALA A 72 11.75 -13.67 -9.46
N ASN A 73 10.53 -14.00 -9.90
CA ASN A 73 10.12 -13.80 -11.29
C ASN A 73 10.08 -12.31 -11.60
N VAL A 74 10.58 -11.90 -12.78
CA VAL A 74 10.57 -10.49 -13.24
C VAL A 74 9.88 -10.34 -14.58
N PHE A 75 9.14 -9.25 -14.76
CA PHE A 75 8.64 -8.88 -16.09
C PHE A 75 9.80 -8.39 -16.94
N THR A 76 9.99 -9.04 -18.09
CA THR A 76 10.98 -8.64 -19.09
C THR A 76 10.30 -7.78 -20.15
N VAL A 77 10.90 -6.64 -20.46
CA VAL A 77 10.45 -5.71 -21.50
C VAL A 77 11.56 -5.53 -22.53
N THR A 78 11.18 -5.46 -23.81
CA THR A 78 12.12 -5.14 -24.89
C THR A 78 12.45 -3.65 -24.83
N CYS A 79 13.71 -3.32 -24.59
CA CYS A 79 14.23 -1.96 -24.58
C CYS A 79 15.18 -1.79 -25.78
N PHE A 80 14.63 -1.36 -26.91
CA PHE A 80 15.36 -1.29 -28.18
C PHE A 80 15.94 -2.64 -28.61
N LYS A 81 17.27 -2.78 -28.58
CA LYS A 81 18.00 -4.01 -28.93
C LYS A 81 18.31 -4.88 -27.72
N ASP A 82 18.08 -4.37 -26.52
CA ASP A 82 18.42 -5.00 -25.26
C ASP A 82 17.16 -5.40 -24.50
N SER A 83 17.33 -6.27 -23.50
CA SER A 83 16.28 -6.57 -22.53
C SER A 83 16.40 -5.62 -21.34
N ALA A 84 15.26 -5.18 -20.83
CA ALA A 84 15.16 -4.52 -19.54
C ALA A 84 14.07 -5.21 -18.71
N TYR A 85 14.00 -4.85 -17.44
CA TYR A 85 13.10 -5.47 -16.48
C TYR A 85 12.29 -4.41 -15.77
N LEU A 86 11.06 -4.74 -15.38
CA LEU A 86 10.28 -3.87 -14.50
C LEU A 86 10.73 -4.05 -13.05
N ALA A 87 10.95 -2.94 -12.35
CA ALA A 87 11.47 -2.94 -10.98
C ALA A 87 10.45 -3.51 -9.99
N GLN A 88 10.86 -4.50 -9.20
CA GLN A 88 9.99 -5.16 -8.22
C GLN A 88 9.91 -4.45 -6.88
N SER A 89 10.85 -3.57 -6.62
CA SER A 89 10.82 -2.62 -5.51
C SER A 89 11.76 -1.46 -5.84
N PRO A 90 11.57 -0.27 -5.24
CA PRO A 90 12.55 0.81 -5.34
C PRO A 90 13.74 0.61 -4.39
N GLN A 91 13.88 -0.55 -3.74
CA GLN A 91 14.79 -0.76 -2.60
C GLN A 91 16.23 -0.37 -2.91
N LEU A 92 16.80 -0.90 -4.00
CA LEU A 92 18.17 -0.59 -4.42
C LEU A 92 18.39 0.92 -4.59
N TYR A 93 17.47 1.63 -5.24
CA TYR A 93 17.61 3.06 -5.49
C TYR A 93 17.46 3.90 -4.22
N LYS A 94 16.61 3.48 -3.28
CA LYS A 94 16.53 4.12 -1.96
C LYS A 94 17.84 3.96 -1.19
N GLU A 95 18.42 2.76 -1.19
CA GLU A 95 19.71 2.50 -0.54
C GLU A 95 20.84 3.31 -1.18
N MET A 96 20.86 3.41 -2.52
CA MET A 96 21.79 4.29 -3.23
C MET A 96 21.61 5.76 -2.85
N ALA A 97 20.38 6.25 -2.68
CA ALA A 97 20.13 7.62 -2.24
C ALA A 97 20.61 7.86 -0.80
N ILE A 98 20.40 6.90 0.10
CA ILE A 98 20.96 6.95 1.46
C ILE A 98 22.49 6.98 1.43
N ALA A 99 23.12 6.15 0.59
CA ALA A 99 24.58 6.17 0.40
C ALA A 99 25.09 7.45 -0.29
N ALA A 100 24.22 8.21 -0.94
CA ALA A 100 24.49 9.51 -1.56
C ALA A 100 24.15 10.69 -0.63
N ASP A 101 24.16 10.46 0.69
CA ASP A 101 23.97 11.46 1.75
C ASP A 101 22.58 12.13 1.79
N PHE A 102 21.53 11.49 1.24
CA PHE A 102 20.16 12.04 1.36
C PHE A 102 19.58 11.90 2.77
N ASP A 103 20.16 11.07 3.64
CA ASP A 103 19.74 10.70 5.00
C ASP A 103 18.33 10.09 5.15
N LYS A 104 17.31 10.69 4.55
CA LYS A 104 15.89 10.32 4.64
C LYS A 104 15.22 10.54 3.30
N VAL A 105 14.71 9.47 2.71
CA VAL A 105 14.03 9.50 1.41
C VAL A 105 12.72 8.74 1.44
N PHE A 106 11.77 9.15 0.62
CA PHE A 106 10.59 8.35 0.33
C PHE A 106 10.26 8.40 -1.16
N THR A 107 9.50 7.43 -1.65
CA THR A 107 8.98 7.42 -3.01
C THR A 107 7.57 6.84 -3.02
N VAL A 108 6.74 7.39 -3.88
CA VAL A 108 5.42 6.85 -4.21
C VAL A 108 5.43 6.49 -5.69
N GLY A 109 5.15 5.24 -6.04
CA GLY A 109 5.11 4.86 -7.46
C GLY A 109 4.89 3.38 -7.71
N ALA A 110 4.78 3.03 -8.99
CA ALA A 110 4.50 1.66 -9.41
C ALA A 110 5.55 0.65 -8.93
N VAL A 111 5.07 -0.53 -8.59
CA VAL A 111 5.81 -1.73 -8.17
C VAL A 111 5.24 -2.91 -8.94
N PHE A 112 6.12 -3.78 -9.45
CA PHE A 112 5.74 -4.89 -10.32
C PHE A 112 6.15 -6.25 -9.72
N ARG A 113 5.20 -7.17 -9.62
CA ARG A 113 5.40 -8.51 -9.03
C ARG A 113 4.97 -9.56 -10.05
N ALA A 114 5.91 -10.40 -10.49
CA ALA A 114 5.67 -11.37 -11.57
C ALA A 114 5.48 -12.81 -11.05
N GLU A 115 5.21 -12.96 -9.76
CA GLU A 115 4.78 -14.22 -9.16
C GLU A 115 3.45 -14.66 -9.77
N ASP A 116 3.36 -15.94 -10.16
CA ASP A 116 2.12 -16.55 -10.66
C ASP A 116 1.19 -16.88 -9.48
N SER A 117 0.63 -15.82 -8.89
CA SER A 117 -0.21 -15.88 -7.70
C SER A 117 -1.55 -15.19 -7.98
N ASN A 118 -2.57 -16.01 -8.24
CA ASN A 118 -3.94 -15.52 -8.41
C ASN A 118 -4.72 -15.64 -7.10
N THR A 119 -4.67 -14.59 -6.28
CA THR A 119 -5.41 -14.54 -5.01
C THR A 119 -6.04 -13.17 -4.82
N HIS A 120 -7.00 -13.05 -3.90
CA HIS A 120 -7.63 -11.79 -3.52
C HIS A 120 -6.69 -10.73 -2.89
N ARG A 121 -5.40 -11.00 -2.71
CA ARG A 121 -4.41 -10.09 -2.11
C ARG A 121 -3.19 -9.80 -2.98
N HIS A 122 -3.11 -10.39 -4.18
CA HIS A 122 -1.94 -10.27 -5.05
C HIS A 122 -2.34 -9.56 -6.36
N LEU A 123 -1.58 -8.53 -6.73
CA LEU A 123 -1.65 -7.85 -8.00
C LEU A 123 -0.25 -7.85 -8.63
N ILE A 124 -0.19 -7.91 -9.95
CA ILE A 124 1.07 -7.85 -10.69
C ILE A 124 1.64 -6.43 -10.79
N GLU A 125 0.79 -5.42 -10.61
CA GLU A 125 1.14 -4.00 -10.55
C GLU A 125 0.36 -3.34 -9.41
N PHE A 126 1.03 -2.56 -8.57
CA PHE A 126 0.41 -1.75 -7.53
C PHE A 126 1.23 -0.51 -7.21
N VAL A 127 0.64 0.45 -6.50
CA VAL A 127 1.34 1.65 -6.03
C VAL A 127 2.03 1.35 -4.69
N GLY A 128 3.36 1.41 -4.68
CA GLY A 128 4.17 1.31 -3.47
C GLY A 128 4.32 2.67 -2.78
N LEU A 129 4.25 2.65 -1.45
CA LEU A 129 4.67 3.74 -0.57
C LEU A 129 5.91 3.27 0.18
N ASP A 130 7.05 3.81 -0.19
CA ASP A 130 8.35 3.35 0.30
C ASP A 130 9.08 4.48 1.00
N LEU A 131 9.75 4.17 2.11
CA LEU A 131 10.69 5.07 2.76
C LEU A 131 12.06 4.38 2.97
N GLY A 132 13.09 5.20 3.14
CA GLY A 132 14.44 4.82 3.53
C GLY A 132 15.00 5.88 4.46
N MET A 133 15.71 5.48 5.51
CA MET A 133 16.24 6.39 6.52
C MET A 133 17.52 5.83 7.12
N ALA A 134 18.59 6.63 7.10
CA ALA A 134 19.78 6.40 7.89
C ALA A 134 19.43 6.60 9.38
N PHE A 135 19.88 5.66 10.21
CA PHE A 135 19.75 5.72 11.67
C PHE A 135 21.11 5.88 12.34
N LYS A 136 21.13 6.34 13.59
CA LYS A 136 22.40 6.66 14.27
C LYS A 136 22.94 5.49 15.08
N TYR A 137 22.10 4.89 15.93
CA TYR A 137 22.53 3.93 16.93
C TYR A 137 21.79 2.59 16.82
N HIS A 138 20.48 2.63 16.54
CA HIS A 138 19.68 1.41 16.48
C HIS A 138 18.57 1.52 15.44
N TYR A 139 18.30 0.44 14.71
CA TYR A 139 17.25 0.41 13.68
C TYR A 139 15.83 0.67 14.24
N HIS A 140 15.65 0.63 15.56
CA HIS A 140 14.41 1.03 16.21
C HIS A 140 14.04 2.49 15.92
N GLU A 141 15.01 3.35 15.64
CA GLU A 141 14.76 4.71 15.16
C GLU A 141 13.90 4.70 13.89
N VAL A 142 14.20 3.80 12.95
CA VAL A 142 13.43 3.61 11.71
C VAL A 142 12.09 2.94 12.02
N LEU A 143 12.09 1.91 12.86
CA LEU A 143 10.86 1.19 13.25
C LEU A 143 9.82 2.13 13.89
N HIS A 144 10.23 2.97 14.83
CA HIS A 144 9.35 3.95 15.47
C HIS A 144 8.90 5.02 14.47
N THR A 145 9.79 5.46 13.56
CA THR A 145 9.40 6.39 12.50
C THR A 145 8.32 5.83 11.59
N ILE A 146 8.41 4.55 11.21
CA ILE A 146 7.37 3.85 10.43
C ILE A 146 6.06 3.76 11.25
N GLY A 147 6.14 3.36 12.52
CA GLY A 147 4.99 3.26 13.41
C GLY A 147 4.25 4.59 13.60
N ASP A 148 4.99 5.68 13.81
CA ASP A 148 4.44 7.04 13.91
C ASP A 148 3.78 7.47 12.60
N THR A 149 4.39 7.14 11.46
CA THR A 149 3.86 7.47 10.13
C THR A 149 2.51 6.80 9.91
N PHE A 150 2.38 5.51 10.24
CA PHE A 150 1.09 4.82 10.19
C PHE A 150 0.06 5.44 11.15
N THR A 151 0.46 5.74 12.39
CA THR A 151 -0.44 6.35 13.37
C THR A 151 -0.96 7.71 12.90
N ALA A 152 -0.10 8.55 12.32
CA ALA A 152 -0.47 9.82 11.74
C ALA A 152 -1.42 9.65 10.54
N MET A 153 -1.15 8.68 9.66
CA MET A 153 -2.03 8.33 8.55
C MET A 153 -3.41 7.86 9.03
N PHE A 154 -3.48 6.96 10.03
CA PHE A 154 -4.75 6.47 10.55
C PHE A 154 -5.59 7.59 11.17
N LYS A 155 -4.97 8.50 11.93
CA LYS A 155 -5.63 9.70 12.46
C LYS A 155 -6.13 10.60 11.35
N GLY A 156 -5.26 10.94 10.39
CA GLY A 156 -5.60 11.82 9.28
C GLY A 156 -6.73 11.26 8.42
N LEU A 157 -6.71 9.97 8.10
CA LEU A 157 -7.75 9.30 7.33
C LEU A 157 -9.08 9.26 8.10
N ARG A 158 -9.07 8.89 9.38
CA ARG A 158 -10.25 8.87 10.23
C ARG A 158 -10.92 10.26 10.30
N ASP A 159 -10.12 11.31 10.46
CA ASP A 159 -10.62 12.66 10.72
C ASP A 159 -11.03 13.40 9.44
N LEU A 160 -10.34 13.17 8.32
CA LEU A 160 -10.58 13.88 7.06
C LEU A 160 -11.56 13.16 6.11
N TYR A 161 -11.72 11.84 6.23
CA TYR A 161 -12.48 11.02 5.27
C TYR A 161 -13.63 10.24 5.92
N ALA A 162 -14.20 10.76 7.01
CA ALA A 162 -15.30 10.11 7.73
C ALA A 162 -16.53 9.84 6.84
N LEU A 163 -16.81 10.72 5.87
CA LEU A 163 -17.92 10.57 4.93
C LEU A 163 -17.68 9.40 3.96
N GLU A 164 -16.49 9.31 3.38
CA GLU A 164 -16.10 8.20 2.50
C GLU A 164 -16.09 6.88 3.25
N ILE A 165 -15.53 6.85 4.47
CA ILE A 165 -15.51 5.64 5.32
C ILE A 165 -16.93 5.14 5.58
N GLU A 166 -17.86 6.05 5.92
CA GLU A 166 -19.24 5.66 6.19
C GLU A 166 -19.98 5.19 4.94
N ALA A 167 -19.75 5.83 3.79
CA ALA A 167 -20.30 5.38 2.51
C ALA A 167 -19.84 3.95 2.16
N VAL A 168 -18.55 3.63 2.39
CA VAL A 168 -18.04 2.27 2.20
C VAL A 168 -18.63 1.29 3.22
N ARG A 169 -18.78 1.72 4.49
CA ARG A 169 -19.33 0.87 5.56
C ARG A 169 -20.77 0.43 5.28
N GLN A 170 -21.57 1.26 4.61
CA GLN A 170 -22.96 0.91 4.25
C GLN A 170 -23.04 -0.34 3.37
N GLN A 171 -22.04 -0.59 2.52
CA GLN A 171 -21.95 -1.80 1.71
C GLN A 171 -21.10 -2.89 2.37
N PHE A 172 -19.97 -2.51 2.98
CA PHE A 172 -19.02 -3.41 3.61
C PHE A 172 -19.03 -3.18 5.12
N ASN A 173 -19.86 -3.95 5.83
CA ASN A 173 -20.01 -3.79 7.28
C ASN A 173 -18.72 -4.21 8.01
N VAL A 174 -17.90 -3.23 8.36
CA VAL A 174 -16.64 -3.41 9.08
C VAL A 174 -16.57 -2.50 10.31
N GLU A 175 -16.08 -3.08 11.41
CA GLU A 175 -15.81 -2.37 12.65
C GLU A 175 -14.81 -1.22 12.43
N PRO A 176 -14.93 -0.09 13.15
CA PRO A 176 -13.94 0.98 13.09
C PRO A 176 -12.52 0.48 13.37
N PHE A 177 -11.56 0.94 12.56
CA PHE A 177 -10.15 0.59 12.73
C PHE A 177 -9.61 1.10 14.07
N LYS A 178 -8.94 0.23 14.83
CA LYS A 178 -8.36 0.54 16.15
C LYS A 178 -6.84 0.49 16.06
N PHE A 179 -6.18 1.48 16.66
CA PHE A 179 -4.73 1.57 16.72
C PHE A 179 -4.29 2.12 18.08
N LEU A 180 -3.04 1.85 18.46
CA LEU A 180 -2.42 2.35 19.68
C LEU A 180 -1.39 3.42 19.35
N GLU A 181 -1.14 4.30 20.31
CA GLU A 181 -0.08 5.30 20.27
C GLU A 181 0.69 5.25 21.60
N PRO A 182 1.96 4.80 21.61
CA PRO A 182 2.75 4.34 20.46
C PRO A 182 2.24 3.02 19.86
N SER A 183 2.60 2.75 18.60
CA SER A 183 2.25 1.51 17.90
C SER A 183 2.74 0.28 18.66
N LEU A 184 1.91 -0.76 18.69
CA LEU A 184 2.26 -2.04 19.31
C LEU A 184 3.44 -2.69 18.58
N VAL A 185 4.49 -3.05 19.31
CA VAL A 185 5.65 -3.79 18.79
C VAL A 185 5.74 -5.10 19.54
N LEU A 186 5.54 -6.21 18.84
CA LEU A 186 5.72 -7.56 19.37
C LEU A 186 6.96 -8.19 18.74
N LYS A 187 7.79 -8.87 19.53
CA LYS A 187 8.85 -9.70 18.97
C LYS A 187 8.22 -10.93 18.34
N PHE A 188 8.90 -11.49 17.34
CA PHE A 188 8.48 -12.74 16.72
C PHE A 188 8.26 -13.85 17.76
N SER A 189 9.17 -13.98 18.74
CA SER A 189 9.06 -14.95 19.84
C SER A 189 7.79 -14.78 20.68
N ASP A 190 7.37 -13.54 20.92
CA ASP A 190 6.18 -13.24 21.70
C ASP A 190 4.93 -13.65 20.90
N GLY A 191 4.92 -13.36 19.59
CA GLY A 191 3.88 -13.82 18.67
C GLY A 191 3.76 -15.34 18.60
N VAL A 192 4.89 -16.05 18.51
CA VAL A 192 4.92 -17.53 18.56
C VAL A 192 4.38 -18.05 19.88
N ALA A 193 4.75 -17.44 21.00
CA ALA A 193 4.23 -17.82 22.32
C ALA A 193 2.71 -17.62 22.41
N MET A 194 2.17 -16.51 21.90
CA MET A 194 0.72 -16.25 21.84
C MET A 194 -0.01 -17.28 20.97
N LEU A 195 0.57 -17.67 19.82
CA LEU A 195 -0.01 -18.71 18.96
C LEU A 195 -0.04 -20.07 19.67
N ARG A 196 1.05 -20.43 20.37
CA ARG A 196 1.12 -21.66 21.17
C ARG A 196 0.13 -21.66 22.33
N GLU A 197 -0.02 -20.55 23.03
CA GLU A 197 -1.03 -20.39 24.08
C GLU A 197 -2.46 -20.54 23.53
N ALA A 198 -2.70 -20.10 22.30
CA ALA A 198 -3.95 -20.31 21.57
C ALA A 198 -4.12 -21.72 20.97
N GLY A 199 -3.15 -22.63 21.18
CA GLY A 199 -3.20 -24.01 20.69
C GLY A 199 -2.82 -24.21 19.23
N ILE A 200 -2.11 -23.25 18.61
CA ILE A 200 -1.62 -23.36 17.24
C ILE A 200 -0.19 -23.90 17.24
N GLU A 201 0.04 -25.02 16.56
CA GLU A 201 1.38 -25.55 16.33
C GLU A 201 2.12 -24.72 15.30
N THR A 202 3.23 -24.09 15.71
CA THR A 202 4.11 -23.33 14.82
C THR A 202 5.58 -23.68 15.09
N GLY A 203 6.38 -23.68 14.02
CA GLY A 203 7.83 -23.81 14.12
C GLY A 203 8.45 -22.72 15.01
N ASP A 204 9.67 -22.99 15.47
CA ASP A 204 10.51 -22.01 16.18
C ASP A 204 11.02 -20.91 15.24
#